data_AF-A0A9Q0CXN9-F1
#
_entry.id   AF-A0A9Q0CXN9-F1
#
_cell.length_a   1.000
_cell.length_b   1.000
_cell.length_c   1.000
_cell.angle_alpha   90.00
_cell.angle_beta   90.00
_cell.angle_gamma   90.00
#
_symmetry.space_group_name_H-M   'P 1'
#
loop_
_entity.id
_entity.type
_entity.pdbx_description
1 polymer ?
#
loop_
_entity_poly.entity_id
_entity_poly.type
_entity_poly.pdbx_seq_one_letter_code
_entity_poly.pdbx_strand_id
1 'polypeptide(L)'
;MAEAIGARFTGAVSSSIPKSRLFTFSNQFPTSPSSISLPPFCSKKRTGLKTSCATADAASTEKSNHEEEVMSVDNLHRFVDLNIGKWNGSFYQFDATANLLQNVTTKLSASSYGEDELISLIQTLYIKQPPSSTSIAGQEKEPEWTEYKIKETNMFTVDKYQQIGFFPKERAFSLRYQMAGMLETVLRAGVLGEDDTGEENPRNLKIPSRRPSVVCENCLYSLHKDRRIRAFHILDPKGVVDMLLLFIEDRGNEAPLISSISDLQGSTDRLSPFLGRWEGHSVTRRSGVYGATIAEADTVAILEIDAEGKLIQDINSTSKGSTATSNVRWTGSRTDNLVTFDGGYDMTLLPGGIYMGCPSDVSKNVAKSQSFHLELCWLESPDRRQRLVRTYDWHGLAVSSTYFYEVKV
;
A
#
# COMPACT_ATOMS: atom_id res chain seq x y z
N MET A 1 32.41 77.91 9.03
CA MET A 1 31.85 78.67 10.17
C MET A 1 31.78 77.69 11.34
N ALA A 2 32.69 77.87 12.31
CA ALA A 2 32.88 77.27 13.66
C ALA A 2 32.28 75.87 13.97
N GLU A 3 33.05 74.82 14.27
CA GLU A 3 33.85 74.50 15.49
C GLU A 3 33.10 74.59 16.84
N ALA A 4 32.92 73.45 17.52
CA ALA A 4 33.63 73.04 18.77
C ALA A 4 32.82 71.99 19.58
N ILE A 5 33.36 70.78 19.83
CA ILE A 5 33.92 70.27 21.12
C ILE A 5 32.86 70.16 22.24
N GLY A 6 32.60 69.08 22.97
CA GLY A 6 33.27 67.79 23.22
C GLY A 6 32.93 67.35 24.67
N ALA A 7 32.86 66.05 24.97
CA ALA A 7 33.27 65.41 26.24
C ALA A 7 32.76 63.95 26.36
N ARG A 8 33.63 63.09 26.90
CA ARG A 8 33.50 61.64 27.13
C ARG A 8 33.09 61.32 28.58
N PHE A 9 32.79 60.02 28.79
CA PHE A 9 32.77 59.20 30.02
C PHE A 9 31.48 59.34 30.85
N THR A 10 30.80 58.29 31.35
CA THR A 10 31.14 56.93 31.81
C THR A 10 29.88 56.04 31.76
N GLY A 11 30.01 54.71 31.89
CA GLY A 11 28.92 53.86 32.37
C GLY A 11 28.75 52.52 31.65
N ALA A 12 29.34 51.47 32.23
CA ALA A 12 29.18 50.09 31.81
C ALA A 12 27.77 49.55 32.06
N VAL A 13 27.21 48.80 31.09
CA VAL A 13 26.21 47.75 31.36
C VAL A 13 26.52 46.55 30.47
N SER A 14 26.85 45.43 31.11
CA SER A 14 26.99 44.12 30.51
C SER A 14 25.65 43.57 30.02
N SER A 15 25.63 42.88 28.89
CA SER A 15 24.84 41.64 28.78
C SER A 15 25.53 40.66 27.85
N SER A 16 25.66 39.45 28.36
CA SER A 16 26.49 38.35 27.93
C SER A 16 25.78 37.46 26.91
N ILE A 17 26.53 37.07 25.89
CA ILE A 17 26.24 35.99 24.94
C ILE A 17 26.14 34.65 25.69
N PRO A 18 25.06 33.85 25.56
CA PRO A 18 25.07 32.50 26.07
C PRO A 18 25.79 31.55 25.10
N LYS A 19 26.88 30.96 25.60
CA LYS A 19 27.62 29.85 24.98
C LYS A 19 26.79 28.57 25.01
N SER A 20 26.92 27.83 23.90
CA SER A 20 26.52 26.45 23.70
C SER A 20 26.98 25.52 24.84
N ARG A 21 26.08 24.68 25.34
CA ARG A 21 26.42 23.52 26.17
C ARG A 21 26.40 22.28 25.29
N LEU A 22 27.56 21.66 25.13
CA LEU A 22 27.71 20.26 24.75
C LEU A 22 27.03 19.39 25.82
N PHE A 23 26.19 18.45 25.38
CA PHE A 23 25.77 17.32 26.19
C PHE A 23 26.44 16.06 25.64
N THR A 24 27.42 15.58 26.39
CA THR A 24 27.99 14.23 26.34
C THR A 24 26.90 13.22 26.69
N PHE A 25 26.55 12.33 25.75
CA PHE A 25 25.75 11.14 26.03
C PHE A 25 26.65 10.03 26.55
N SER A 26 26.42 9.61 27.79
CA SER A 26 27.00 8.40 28.37
C SER A 26 26.25 7.18 27.84
N ASN A 27 26.99 6.22 27.27
CA ASN A 27 26.50 4.88 26.97
C ASN A 27 26.14 4.15 28.27
N GLN A 28 24.85 3.94 28.48
CA GLN A 28 24.34 2.91 29.42
C GLN A 28 23.48 1.93 28.61
N PHE A 29 23.98 0.70 28.49
CA PHE A 29 23.26 -0.44 27.95
C PHE A 29 22.09 -0.81 28.89
N PRO A 30 20.86 -1.01 28.40
CA PRO A 30 19.83 -1.68 29.17
C PRO A 30 20.08 -3.19 29.16
N THR A 31 20.20 -3.74 30.36
CA THR A 31 20.22 -5.17 30.68
C THR A 31 18.87 -5.84 30.38
N SER A 32 18.94 -7.13 30.07
CA SER A 32 17.87 -8.07 29.78
C SER A 32 16.66 -8.01 30.73
N PRO A 33 15.40 -8.11 30.25
CA PRO A 33 14.27 -8.38 31.12
C PRO A 33 14.19 -9.86 31.48
N SER A 34 14.16 -10.10 32.79
CA SER A 34 14.06 -11.38 33.48
C SER A 34 12.74 -12.09 33.21
N SER A 35 12.83 -13.41 33.21
CA SER A 35 11.76 -14.42 33.23
C SER A 35 10.56 -14.07 34.12
N ILE A 36 9.37 -14.04 33.51
CA ILE A 36 8.09 -14.09 34.24
C ILE A 36 7.77 -15.56 34.50
N SER A 37 7.77 -15.93 35.78
CA SER A 37 7.37 -17.24 36.29
C SER A 37 5.84 -17.36 36.29
N LEU A 38 5.33 -18.38 35.59
CA LEU A 38 3.92 -18.81 35.65
C LEU A 38 3.65 -19.54 36.98
N PRO A 39 2.48 -19.35 37.62
CA PRO A 39 2.11 -20.10 38.81
C PRO A 39 1.76 -21.56 38.48
N PRO A 40 1.96 -22.51 39.41
CA PRO A 40 1.87 -23.93 39.14
C PRO A 40 0.43 -24.42 38.94
N PHE A 41 0.30 -25.32 37.96
CA PHE A 41 -0.86 -26.16 37.69
C PHE A 41 -1.34 -26.89 38.97
N CYS A 42 -2.55 -26.56 39.43
CA CYS A 42 -3.23 -27.33 40.46
C CYS A 42 -4.18 -28.34 39.78
N SER A 43 -3.71 -29.58 39.61
CA SER A 43 -4.54 -30.69 39.16
C SER A 43 -5.52 -31.09 40.26
N LYS A 44 -6.80 -30.75 40.12
CA LYS A 44 -7.88 -31.37 40.89
C LYS A 44 -8.52 -32.47 40.06
N LYS A 45 -8.24 -33.72 40.46
CA LYS A 45 -9.02 -34.90 40.07
C LYS A 45 -10.48 -34.65 40.46
N ARG A 46 -11.39 -34.68 39.49
CA ARG A 46 -12.82 -34.90 39.74
C ARG A 46 -13.26 -36.16 39.00
N THR A 47 -13.75 -37.09 39.79
CA THR A 47 -14.34 -38.36 39.42
C THR A 47 -15.66 -38.16 38.68
N GLY A 48 -15.82 -38.95 37.62
CA GLY A 48 -17.02 -39.39 36.89
C GLY A 48 -18.32 -38.58 36.94
N LEU A 49 -18.79 -38.21 35.76
CA LEU A 49 -20.12 -38.62 35.28
C LEU A 49 -20.08 -38.70 33.74
N LYS A 50 -20.46 -39.85 33.18
CA LYS A 50 -20.57 -40.07 31.74
C LYS A 50 -21.73 -39.22 31.20
N THR A 51 -21.45 -38.32 30.27
CA THR A 51 -22.47 -37.74 29.39
C THR A 51 -21.96 -37.80 27.97
N SER A 52 -22.55 -38.71 27.18
CA SER A 52 -22.30 -38.88 25.75
C SER A 52 -22.93 -37.72 24.99
N CYS A 53 -22.15 -36.65 24.73
CA CYS A 53 -22.53 -35.66 23.73
C CYS A 53 -21.33 -34.95 23.06
N ALA A 54 -20.09 -35.43 23.28
CA ALA A 54 -18.88 -34.79 22.77
C ALA A 54 -18.49 -35.20 21.33
N THR A 55 -19.15 -36.19 20.74
CA THR A 55 -18.77 -36.74 19.42
C THR A 55 -19.37 -35.97 18.25
N ALA A 56 -20.49 -35.25 18.44
CA ALA A 56 -21.13 -34.47 17.38
C ALA A 56 -20.43 -33.13 17.14
N ASP A 57 -20.09 -32.40 18.22
CA ASP A 57 -19.41 -31.10 18.13
C ASP A 57 -17.95 -31.21 17.68
N ALA A 58 -17.24 -32.28 18.08
CA ALA A 58 -15.89 -32.54 17.61
C ALA A 58 -15.88 -32.86 16.09
N ALA A 59 -16.82 -33.68 15.63
CA ALA A 59 -16.93 -34.05 14.22
C ALA A 59 -17.38 -32.89 13.32
N SER A 60 -18.21 -31.96 13.82
CA SER A 60 -18.58 -30.75 13.07
C SER A 60 -17.44 -29.75 13.00
N THR A 61 -16.67 -29.60 14.08
CA THR A 61 -15.50 -28.69 14.14
C THR A 61 -14.33 -29.21 13.30
N GLU A 62 -14.10 -30.52 13.29
CA GLU A 62 -13.08 -31.14 12.43
C GLU A 62 -13.45 -31.03 10.94
N LYS A 63 -14.73 -31.20 10.59
CA LYS A 63 -15.21 -30.99 9.21
C LYS A 63 -15.08 -29.53 8.76
N SER A 64 -15.45 -28.57 9.61
CA SER A 64 -15.31 -27.15 9.27
C SER A 64 -13.85 -26.75 9.09
N ASN A 65 -12.94 -27.24 9.95
CA ASN A 65 -11.52 -26.93 9.82
C ASN A 65 -10.91 -27.55 8.55
N HIS A 66 -11.30 -28.78 8.21
CA HIS A 66 -10.84 -29.41 6.97
C HIS A 66 -11.37 -28.69 5.71
N GLU A 67 -12.61 -28.19 5.72
CA GLU A 67 -13.13 -27.38 4.62
C GLU A 67 -12.37 -26.05 4.48
N GLU A 68 -12.05 -25.39 5.60
CA GLU A 68 -11.24 -24.16 5.60
C GLU A 68 -9.82 -24.39 5.06
N GLU A 69 -9.18 -25.51 5.43
CA GLU A 69 -7.85 -25.88 4.93
C GLU A 69 -7.86 -26.14 3.42
N VAL A 70 -8.81 -26.93 2.91
CA VAL A 70 -8.93 -27.22 1.47
C VAL A 70 -9.18 -25.93 0.68
N MET A 71 -10.07 -25.06 1.17
CA MET A 71 -10.36 -23.77 0.54
C MET A 71 -9.15 -22.82 0.57
N SER A 72 -8.34 -22.88 1.63
CA SER A 72 -7.11 -22.09 1.75
C SER A 72 -6.07 -22.53 0.72
N VAL A 73 -5.92 -23.85 0.52
CA VAL A 73 -5.04 -24.41 -0.51
C VAL A 73 -5.52 -23.99 -1.91
N ASP A 74 -6.81 -24.15 -2.25
CA ASP A 74 -7.35 -23.70 -3.56
C ASP A 74 -7.14 -22.19 -3.78
N ASN A 75 -7.39 -21.36 -2.77
CA ASN A 75 -7.15 -19.92 -2.88
C ASN A 75 -5.68 -19.60 -3.09
N LEU A 76 -4.76 -20.29 -2.41
CA LEU A 76 -3.32 -20.10 -2.60
C LEU A 76 -2.90 -20.49 -4.02
N HIS A 77 -3.35 -21.64 -4.53
CA HIS A 77 -3.12 -22.06 -5.92
C HIS A 77 -3.59 -20.99 -6.91
N ARG A 78 -4.82 -20.52 -6.77
CA ARG A 78 -5.37 -19.49 -7.66
C ARG A 78 -4.61 -18.16 -7.58
N PHE A 79 -4.14 -17.80 -6.39
CA PHE A 79 -3.29 -16.61 -6.22
C PHE A 79 -1.94 -16.78 -6.92
N VAL A 80 -1.32 -17.96 -6.78
CA VAL A 80 -0.06 -18.32 -7.47
C VAL A 80 -0.27 -18.28 -8.99
N ASP A 81 -1.29 -18.98 -9.51
CA ASP A 81 -1.61 -19.07 -10.93
C ASP A 81 -1.89 -17.71 -11.55
N LEU A 82 -2.59 -16.83 -10.83
CA LEU A 82 -2.86 -15.48 -11.28
C LEU A 82 -1.57 -14.68 -11.52
N ASN A 83 -0.53 -14.93 -10.71
CA ASN A 83 0.74 -14.20 -10.72
C ASN A 83 1.83 -14.81 -11.60
N ILE A 84 1.80 -16.10 -11.92
CA ILE A 84 2.81 -16.76 -12.76
C ILE A 84 2.91 -16.07 -14.14
N GLY A 85 4.14 -15.96 -14.63
CA GLY A 85 4.45 -15.47 -15.96
C GLY A 85 5.60 -14.47 -15.96
N LYS A 86 5.88 -13.95 -17.15
CA LYS A 86 6.80 -12.83 -17.35
C LYS A 86 5.99 -11.56 -17.53
N TRP A 87 6.26 -10.58 -16.68
CA TRP A 87 5.60 -9.29 -16.65
C TRP A 87 6.60 -8.23 -17.07
N ASN A 88 6.30 -7.49 -18.13
CA ASN A 88 7.07 -6.32 -18.52
C ASN A 88 6.34 -5.09 -17.99
N GLY A 89 7.05 -4.19 -17.32
CA GLY A 89 6.38 -3.07 -16.69
C GLY A 89 7.23 -1.83 -16.49
N SER A 90 6.56 -0.82 -15.95
CA SER A 90 7.15 0.45 -15.56
C SER A 90 6.80 0.72 -14.10
N PHE A 91 7.82 1.10 -13.33
CA PHE A 91 7.70 1.53 -11.95
C PHE A 91 7.67 3.05 -11.90
N TYR A 92 6.68 3.61 -11.23
CA TYR A 92 6.49 5.04 -11.06
C TYR A 92 6.50 5.41 -9.59
N GLN A 93 7.29 6.42 -9.23
CA GLN A 93 7.30 7.01 -7.91
C GLN A 93 6.61 8.37 -7.93
N PHE A 94 5.61 8.55 -7.06
CA PHE A 94 4.94 9.82 -6.83
C PHE A 94 5.12 10.29 -5.39
N ASP A 95 5.13 11.60 -5.20
CA ASP A 95 4.91 12.20 -3.89
C ASP A 95 3.41 12.18 -3.50
N ALA A 96 3.09 12.71 -2.33
CA ALA A 96 1.71 12.76 -1.82
C ALA A 96 0.77 13.65 -2.68
N THR A 97 1.31 14.56 -3.51
CA THR A 97 0.55 15.50 -4.35
C THR A 97 0.54 15.10 -5.83
N ALA A 98 0.92 13.85 -6.14
CA ALA A 98 0.91 13.26 -7.47
C ALA A 98 1.96 13.83 -8.46
N ASN A 99 3.05 14.41 -7.96
CA ASN A 99 4.20 14.74 -8.79
C ASN A 99 5.02 13.48 -9.05
N LEU A 100 5.31 13.22 -10.33
CA LEU A 100 6.18 12.11 -10.72
C LEU A 100 7.62 12.45 -10.36
N LEU A 101 8.23 11.63 -9.49
CA LEU A 101 9.62 11.79 -9.07
C LEU A 101 10.56 10.93 -9.92
N GLN A 102 10.22 9.66 -10.12
CA GLN A 102 11.06 8.69 -10.83
C GLN A 102 10.22 7.74 -11.68
N ASN A 103 10.79 7.29 -12.80
CA ASN A 103 10.24 6.24 -13.66
C ASN A 103 11.36 5.25 -14.02
N VAL A 104 11.15 3.98 -13.70
CA VAL A 104 12.13 2.91 -13.90
C VAL A 104 11.49 1.76 -14.67
N THR A 105 12.13 1.32 -15.75
CA THR A 105 11.67 0.12 -16.48
C THR A 105 11.98 -1.13 -15.67
N THR A 106 11.00 -2.03 -15.55
CA THR A 106 11.14 -3.26 -14.79
C THR A 106 10.64 -4.47 -15.58
N LYS A 107 11.14 -5.66 -15.23
CA LYS A 107 10.55 -6.94 -15.64
C LYS A 107 10.39 -7.79 -14.39
N LEU A 108 9.34 -8.58 -14.29
CA LEU A 108 9.14 -9.51 -13.19
C LEU A 108 8.90 -10.91 -13.76
N SER A 109 9.75 -11.85 -13.37
CA SER A 109 9.55 -13.28 -13.64
C SER A 109 8.98 -13.94 -12.41
N ALA A 110 7.81 -14.56 -12.53
CA ALA A 110 7.11 -15.24 -11.46
C ALA A 110 6.85 -16.71 -11.84
N SER A 111 7.22 -17.64 -10.96
CA SER A 111 7.06 -19.08 -11.14
C SER A 111 6.59 -19.73 -9.83
N SER A 112 6.03 -20.94 -9.92
CA SER A 112 5.71 -21.75 -8.74
C SER A 112 6.79 -22.79 -8.45
N TYR A 113 6.83 -23.24 -7.20
CA TYR A 113 7.56 -24.41 -6.75
C TYR A 113 6.71 -25.16 -5.72
N GLY A 114 6.85 -26.48 -5.63
CA GLY A 114 6.02 -27.30 -4.75
C GLY A 114 4.60 -27.52 -5.27
N GLU A 115 3.84 -28.32 -4.52
CA GLU A 115 2.46 -28.72 -4.82
C GLU A 115 1.60 -28.61 -3.55
N ASP A 116 0.29 -28.53 -3.73
CA ASP A 116 -0.72 -28.47 -2.66
C ASP A 116 -0.41 -27.40 -1.60
N GLU A 117 -0.42 -27.76 -0.31
CA GLU A 117 -0.13 -26.86 0.81
C GLU A 117 1.29 -26.30 0.82
N LEU A 118 2.22 -26.93 0.08
CA LEU A 118 3.62 -26.54 -0.03
C LEU A 118 3.89 -25.70 -1.27
N ILE A 119 2.86 -25.35 -2.06
CA ILE A 119 3.03 -24.46 -3.21
C ILE A 119 3.56 -23.09 -2.75
N SER A 120 4.58 -22.62 -3.45
CA SER A 120 5.16 -21.31 -3.24
C SER A 120 5.31 -20.55 -4.54
N LEU A 121 5.15 -19.24 -4.47
CA LEU A 121 5.39 -18.28 -5.52
C LEU A 121 6.79 -17.68 -5.34
N ILE A 122 7.64 -17.91 -6.33
CA ILE A 122 9.00 -17.39 -6.41
C ILE A 122 9.02 -16.31 -7.48
N GLN A 123 9.54 -15.13 -7.14
CA GLN A 123 9.52 -13.98 -8.04
C GLN A 123 10.89 -13.29 -8.07
N THR A 124 11.37 -12.98 -9.27
CA THR A 124 12.59 -12.19 -9.49
C THR A 124 12.23 -10.94 -10.27
N LEU A 125 12.52 -9.79 -9.67
CA LEU A 125 12.36 -8.47 -10.26
C LEU A 125 13.68 -8.05 -10.90
N TYR A 126 13.62 -7.69 -12.17
CA TYR A 126 14.72 -7.15 -12.95
C TYR A 126 14.50 -5.65 -13.10
N ILE A 127 15.50 -4.86 -12.70
CA ILE A 127 15.46 -3.41 -12.66
C ILE A 127 16.43 -2.89 -13.71
N LYS A 128 15.94 -2.12 -14.68
CA LYS A 128 16.80 -1.54 -15.72
C LYS A 128 17.67 -0.45 -15.10
N GLN A 129 18.98 -0.56 -15.25
CA GLN A 129 19.91 0.45 -14.75
C GLN A 129 20.02 1.64 -15.72
N PRO A 130 20.37 2.83 -15.20
CA PRO A 130 20.70 3.98 -16.05
C PRO A 130 21.97 3.68 -16.87
N PRO A 131 22.15 4.30 -18.05
CA PRO A 131 23.37 4.12 -18.84
C PRO A 131 24.61 4.56 -18.05
N SER A 132 25.65 3.72 -18.03
CA SER A 132 26.90 4.05 -17.33
C SER A 132 27.54 5.33 -17.88
N SER A 133 27.96 6.20 -16.96
CA SER A 133 28.68 7.46 -17.24
C SER A 133 30.06 7.25 -17.90
N THR A 134 30.58 6.02 -17.86
CA THR A 134 31.89 5.61 -18.40
C THR A 134 31.81 4.97 -19.81
N SER A 135 30.66 5.04 -20.48
CA SER A 135 30.47 4.39 -21.78
C SER A 135 31.32 5.00 -22.90
N ILE A 136 31.99 4.12 -23.67
CA ILE A 136 32.80 4.48 -24.84
C ILE A 136 31.86 4.72 -26.03
N ALA A 137 31.97 5.88 -26.67
CA ALA A 137 31.13 6.24 -27.82
C ALA A 137 31.29 5.22 -28.98
N GLY A 138 30.18 4.61 -29.42
CA GLY A 138 30.12 3.80 -30.64
C GLY A 138 29.71 2.33 -30.51
N GLN A 139 29.43 1.82 -29.30
CA GLN A 139 28.84 0.48 -29.12
C GLN A 139 27.42 0.59 -28.57
N GLU A 140 26.45 0.01 -29.29
CA GLU A 140 25.12 -0.27 -28.73
C GLU A 140 25.26 -1.34 -27.64
N LYS A 141 25.46 -0.89 -26.39
CA LYS A 141 25.50 -1.79 -25.23
C LYS A 141 24.09 -2.32 -24.96
N GLU A 142 23.98 -3.63 -24.77
CA GLU A 142 22.76 -4.22 -24.22
C GLU A 142 22.41 -3.55 -22.88
N PRO A 143 21.12 -3.30 -22.60
CA PRO A 143 20.71 -2.66 -21.36
C PRO A 143 21.08 -3.53 -20.16
N GLU A 144 21.70 -2.93 -19.16
CA GLU A 144 22.06 -3.62 -17.91
C GLU A 144 20.84 -3.73 -16.98
N TRP A 145 20.71 -4.89 -16.33
CA TRP A 145 19.62 -5.22 -15.43
C TRP A 145 20.15 -5.69 -14.09
N THR A 146 19.68 -5.08 -13.01
CA THR A 146 19.92 -5.58 -11.65
C THR A 146 18.80 -6.54 -11.25
N GLU A 147 19.16 -7.70 -10.72
CA GLU A 147 18.21 -8.67 -10.19
C GLU A 147 17.92 -8.44 -8.70
N TYR A 148 16.64 -8.48 -8.35
CA TYR A 148 16.17 -8.51 -6.97
C TYR A 148 15.26 -9.71 -6.75
N LYS A 149 15.67 -10.62 -5.85
CA LYS A 149 14.88 -11.79 -5.46
C LYS A 149 13.85 -11.36 -4.42
N ILE A 150 12.58 -11.34 -4.80
CA ILE A 150 11.48 -11.03 -3.88
C ILE A 150 11.35 -12.19 -2.88
N LYS A 151 11.01 -11.87 -1.63
CA LYS A 151 10.74 -12.89 -0.61
C LYS A 151 9.68 -13.87 -1.11
N GLU A 152 9.98 -15.16 -0.96
CA GLU A 152 9.08 -16.24 -1.31
C GLU A 152 7.71 -16.05 -0.65
N THR A 153 6.65 -16.32 -1.42
CA THR A 153 5.27 -16.26 -0.94
C THR A 153 4.68 -17.66 -0.91
N ASN A 154 4.31 -18.15 0.27
CA ASN A 154 3.72 -19.48 0.49
C ASN A 154 2.59 -19.40 1.53
N MET A 155 1.95 -20.53 1.84
CA MET A 155 0.81 -20.60 2.78
C MET A 155 1.06 -19.84 4.09
N PHE A 156 2.26 -19.97 4.65
CA PHE A 156 2.61 -19.30 5.91
C PHE A 156 2.74 -17.79 5.74
N THR A 157 3.43 -17.33 4.70
CA THR A 157 3.67 -15.88 4.53
C THR A 157 2.41 -15.13 4.16
N VAL A 158 1.54 -15.71 3.30
CA VAL A 158 0.31 -15.04 2.84
C VAL A 158 -0.64 -14.78 4.01
N ASP A 159 -0.70 -15.72 4.97
CA ASP A 159 -1.58 -15.61 6.12
C ASP A 159 -0.93 -14.80 7.24
N LYS A 160 0.29 -15.17 7.68
CA LYS A 160 0.91 -14.59 8.88
C LYS A 160 1.59 -13.25 8.65
N TYR A 161 2.18 -13.02 7.48
CA TYR A 161 2.97 -11.80 7.24
C TYR A 161 2.28 -10.80 6.34
N GLN A 162 1.67 -11.27 5.25
CA GLN A 162 1.06 -10.41 4.24
C GLN A 162 -0.43 -10.14 4.52
N GLN A 163 -1.07 -10.95 5.36
CA GLN A 163 -2.51 -10.90 5.67
C GLN A 163 -3.38 -10.80 4.40
N ILE A 164 -3.10 -11.59 3.38
CA ILE A 164 -3.67 -11.45 2.03
C ILE A 164 -5.18 -11.16 2.01
N GLY A 165 -5.62 -10.20 1.19
CA GLY A 165 -7.03 -10.06 0.81
C GLY A 165 -7.17 -10.46 -0.64
N PHE A 166 -7.67 -11.66 -0.95
CA PHE A 166 -7.68 -12.21 -2.31
C PHE A 166 -9.10 -12.39 -2.87
N PHE A 167 -9.27 -11.97 -4.12
CA PHE A 167 -10.50 -12.04 -4.89
C PHE A 167 -10.27 -12.89 -6.15
N PRO A 168 -10.50 -14.22 -6.09
CA PRO A 168 -10.18 -15.12 -7.20
C PRO A 168 -11.01 -14.83 -8.46
N LYS A 169 -12.30 -14.47 -8.30
CA LYS A 169 -13.20 -14.23 -9.43
C LYS A 169 -12.95 -12.87 -10.06
N GLU A 170 -12.76 -11.86 -9.22
CA GLU A 170 -12.56 -10.46 -9.59
C GLU A 170 -11.11 -10.17 -9.99
N ARG A 171 -10.19 -11.13 -9.78
CA ARG A 171 -8.76 -11.03 -10.09
C ARG A 171 -8.12 -9.80 -9.44
N ALA A 172 -8.31 -9.64 -8.13
CA ALA A 172 -7.74 -8.56 -7.35
C ALA A 172 -7.11 -9.07 -6.06
N PHE A 173 -6.11 -8.37 -5.52
CA PHE A 173 -5.55 -8.71 -4.22
C PHE A 173 -4.91 -7.54 -3.48
N SER A 174 -4.82 -7.66 -2.16
CA SER A 174 -4.08 -6.76 -1.28
C SER A 174 -3.07 -7.51 -0.43
N LEU A 175 -1.86 -6.96 -0.28
CA LEU A 175 -0.79 -7.54 0.54
C LEU A 175 -0.17 -6.49 1.47
N ARG A 176 0.24 -6.92 2.66
CA ARG A 176 1.12 -6.15 3.55
C ARG A 176 2.57 -6.52 3.29
N TYR A 177 3.44 -5.50 3.30
CA TYR A 177 4.88 -5.67 3.39
C TYR A 177 5.38 -5.20 4.75
N GLN A 178 6.34 -5.92 5.33
CA GLN A 178 6.97 -5.54 6.60
C GLN A 178 7.95 -4.37 6.43
N MET A 179 8.57 -4.26 5.26
CA MET A 179 9.59 -3.26 4.94
C MET A 179 9.45 -2.86 3.47
N ALA A 180 9.91 -1.65 3.12
CA ALA A 180 9.93 -1.15 1.76
C ALA A 180 11.23 -1.48 0.99
N GLY A 181 12.04 -2.44 1.48
CA GLY A 181 13.39 -2.70 0.94
C GLY A 181 13.43 -3.07 -0.54
N MET A 182 12.44 -3.82 -1.04
CA MET A 182 12.32 -4.11 -2.47
C MET A 182 12.15 -2.81 -3.29
N LEU A 183 11.32 -1.89 -2.80
CA LEU A 183 10.99 -0.63 -3.45
C LEU A 183 12.17 0.35 -3.38
N GLU A 184 12.92 0.34 -2.27
CA GLU A 184 14.21 1.04 -2.15
C GLU A 184 15.22 0.53 -3.17
N THR A 185 15.36 -0.79 -3.36
CA THR A 185 16.30 -1.34 -4.35
C THR A 185 15.92 -0.94 -5.78
N VAL A 186 14.63 -0.91 -6.11
CA VAL A 186 14.16 -0.42 -7.42
C VAL A 186 14.62 1.02 -7.67
N LEU A 187 14.47 1.89 -6.67
CA LEU A 187 14.89 3.29 -6.78
C LEU A 187 16.41 3.43 -6.90
N ARG A 188 17.17 2.74 -6.05
CA ARG A 188 18.64 2.81 -6.07
C ARG A 188 19.21 2.25 -7.37
N ALA A 189 18.88 1.02 -7.71
CA ALA A 189 19.40 0.39 -8.93
C ALA A 189 18.90 1.08 -10.20
N GLY A 190 17.63 1.51 -10.22
CA GLY A 190 17.01 2.11 -11.39
C GLY A 190 17.38 3.57 -11.66
N VAL A 191 17.78 4.32 -10.63
CA VAL A 191 18.10 5.76 -10.74
C VAL A 191 19.59 6.03 -10.59
N LEU A 192 20.27 5.37 -9.65
CA LEU A 192 21.70 5.55 -9.39
C LEU A 192 22.56 4.52 -10.13
N GLY A 193 22.08 3.28 -10.24
CA GLY A 193 22.82 2.21 -10.93
C GLY A 193 24.18 1.94 -10.27
N GLU A 194 25.23 1.86 -11.08
CA GLU A 194 26.62 1.67 -10.61
C GLU A 194 27.14 2.85 -9.77
N ASP A 195 26.53 4.04 -9.90
CA ASP A 195 26.93 5.24 -9.17
C ASP A 195 26.38 5.30 -7.73
N ASP A 196 25.65 4.27 -7.26
CA ASP A 196 25.17 4.22 -5.87
C ASP A 196 26.35 4.05 -4.89
N THR A 197 26.61 5.09 -4.10
CA THR A 197 27.65 5.10 -3.07
C THR A 197 27.23 4.36 -1.79
N GLY A 198 25.99 3.87 -1.71
CA GLY A 198 25.44 3.25 -0.50
C GLY A 198 25.09 4.25 0.61
N GLU A 199 25.09 5.54 0.30
CA GLU A 199 24.67 6.59 1.22
C GLU A 199 23.23 6.39 1.67
N GLU A 200 22.97 6.69 2.95
CA GLU A 200 21.62 6.54 3.53
C GLU A 200 20.59 7.44 2.83
N ASN A 201 20.99 8.66 2.47
CA ASN A 201 20.14 9.65 1.81
C ASN A 201 20.86 10.21 0.56
N PRO A 202 20.81 9.50 -0.57
CA PRO A 202 21.43 9.97 -1.80
C PRO A 202 20.82 11.32 -2.25
N ARG A 203 21.65 12.19 -2.84
CA ARG A 203 21.18 13.50 -3.34
C ARG A 203 20.17 13.30 -4.46
N ASN A 204 19.10 14.10 -4.45
CA ASN A 204 18.05 14.14 -5.48
C ASN A 204 17.26 12.82 -5.70
N LEU A 205 17.34 11.88 -4.76
CA LEU A 205 16.55 10.65 -4.79
C LEU A 205 15.79 10.48 -3.47
N LYS A 206 14.47 10.42 -3.56
CA LYS A 206 13.59 10.18 -2.42
C LYS A 206 13.52 8.67 -2.18
N ILE A 207 14.09 8.19 -1.08
CA ILE A 207 14.05 6.79 -0.65
C ILE A 207 12.99 6.61 0.46
N PRO A 208 12.25 5.48 0.50
CA PRO A 208 11.31 5.23 1.57
C PRO A 208 11.98 5.15 2.94
N SER A 209 11.24 5.55 3.97
CA SER A 209 11.67 5.42 5.35
C SER A 209 12.10 3.97 5.68
N ARG A 210 13.19 3.80 6.44
CA ARG A 210 13.71 2.47 6.86
C ARG A 210 12.71 1.64 7.69
N ARG A 211 11.85 2.32 8.44
CA ARG A 211 10.83 1.71 9.32
C ARG A 211 9.47 2.37 9.06
N PRO A 212 8.86 2.13 7.88
CA PRO A 212 7.56 2.68 7.57
C PRO A 212 6.50 2.12 8.53
N SER A 213 5.49 2.91 8.86
CA SER A 213 4.38 2.42 9.68
C SER A 213 3.49 1.44 8.92
N VAL A 214 3.27 1.71 7.63
CA VAL A 214 2.47 0.88 6.72
C VAL A 214 3.15 0.79 5.36
N VAL A 215 3.24 -0.42 4.82
CA VAL A 215 3.52 -0.69 3.41
C VAL A 215 2.43 -1.62 2.89
N CYS A 216 1.53 -1.07 2.08
CA CYS A 216 0.37 -1.79 1.56
C CYS A 216 0.41 -1.83 0.05
N GLU A 217 0.34 -3.03 -0.52
CA GLU A 217 0.11 -3.25 -1.94
C GLU A 217 -1.39 -3.51 -2.18
N ASN A 218 -1.96 -2.85 -3.18
CA ASN A 218 -3.25 -3.16 -3.78
C ASN A 218 -3.02 -3.46 -5.27
N CYS A 219 -3.55 -4.58 -5.75
CA CYS A 219 -3.41 -5.02 -7.14
C CYS A 219 -4.78 -5.18 -7.79
N LEU A 220 -4.93 -4.55 -8.95
CA LEU A 220 -6.10 -4.69 -9.83
C LEU A 220 -5.63 -5.21 -11.19
N TYR A 221 -6.30 -6.22 -11.72
CA TYR A 221 -6.08 -6.70 -13.09
C TYR A 221 -7.08 -6.04 -14.03
N SER A 222 -6.64 -5.74 -15.25
CA SER A 222 -7.54 -5.23 -16.28
C SER A 222 -8.58 -6.28 -16.65
N LEU A 223 -9.79 -5.82 -16.96
CA LEU A 223 -10.88 -6.68 -17.40
C LEU A 223 -10.74 -7.11 -18.88
N HIS A 224 -9.95 -6.37 -19.66
CA HIS A 224 -9.87 -6.53 -21.11
C HIS A 224 -8.49 -6.97 -21.62
N LYS A 225 -7.45 -6.73 -20.83
CA LYS A 225 -6.06 -7.02 -21.20
C LYS A 225 -5.40 -7.87 -20.14
N ASP A 226 -4.36 -8.58 -20.52
CA ASP A 226 -3.52 -9.30 -19.57
C ASP A 226 -2.51 -8.36 -18.90
N ARG A 227 -3.07 -7.38 -18.20
CA ARG A 227 -2.39 -6.26 -17.56
C ARG A 227 -2.81 -6.18 -16.11
N ARG A 228 -1.93 -5.68 -15.27
CA ARG A 228 -2.26 -5.32 -13.89
C ARG A 228 -1.59 -4.02 -13.48
N ILE A 229 -2.19 -3.38 -12.49
CA ILE A 229 -1.56 -2.32 -11.71
C ILE A 229 -1.32 -2.82 -10.30
N ARG A 230 -0.12 -2.57 -9.76
CA ARG A 230 0.23 -2.84 -8.36
C ARG A 230 0.60 -1.53 -7.69
N ALA A 231 -0.26 -1.04 -6.82
CA ALA A 231 -0.13 0.25 -6.17
C ALA A 231 0.32 0.09 -4.72
N PHE A 232 1.32 0.88 -4.32
CA PHE A 232 1.89 0.83 -2.98
C PHE A 232 1.66 2.14 -2.24
N HIS A 233 1.00 2.05 -1.09
CA HIS A 233 1.01 3.11 -0.09
C HIS A 233 2.20 2.87 0.84
N ILE A 234 3.09 3.86 0.95
CA ILE A 234 4.16 3.88 1.96
C ILE A 234 3.90 5.03 2.91
N LEU A 235 3.61 4.70 4.16
CA LEU A 235 3.46 5.69 5.22
C LEU A 235 4.74 5.75 6.05
N ASP A 236 5.17 6.96 6.37
CA ASP A 236 6.33 7.23 7.21
C ASP A 236 6.11 6.67 8.64
N PRO A 237 7.12 6.69 9.52
CA PRO A 237 6.97 6.18 10.89
C PRO A 237 5.91 6.90 11.73
N LYS A 238 5.45 8.09 11.29
CA LYS A 238 4.40 8.88 11.96
C LYS A 238 3.01 8.60 11.40
N GLY A 239 2.88 7.81 10.34
CA GLY A 239 1.60 7.45 9.74
C GLY A 239 1.10 8.44 8.68
N VAL A 240 1.99 9.27 8.14
CA VAL A 240 1.70 10.20 7.03
C VAL A 240 2.26 9.62 5.73
N VAL A 241 1.63 9.92 4.59
CA VAL A 241 2.11 9.46 3.27
C VAL A 241 3.54 9.95 3.02
N ASP A 242 4.45 9.00 2.84
CA ASP A 242 5.85 9.25 2.46
C ASP A 242 5.97 9.30 0.93
N MET A 243 5.37 8.30 0.25
CA MET A 243 5.29 8.22 -1.20
C MET A 243 4.23 7.22 -1.66
N LEU A 244 3.81 7.37 -2.92
CA LEU A 244 2.91 6.46 -3.61
C LEU A 244 3.67 5.85 -4.79
N LEU A 245 3.61 4.53 -4.95
CA LEU A 245 4.32 3.85 -6.03
C LEU A 245 3.34 3.03 -6.89
N LEU A 246 3.58 2.98 -8.18
CA LEU A 246 2.81 2.15 -9.11
C LEU A 246 3.74 1.28 -9.94
N PHE A 247 3.43 -0.01 -10.02
CA PHE A 247 3.86 -0.85 -11.12
C PHE A 247 2.70 -0.98 -12.11
N ILE A 248 2.95 -0.67 -13.38
CA ILE A 248 2.03 -0.98 -14.48
C ILE A 248 2.69 -2.08 -15.31
N GLU A 249 2.06 -3.24 -15.36
CA GLU A 249 2.68 -4.47 -15.87
C GLU A 249 1.78 -5.18 -16.87
N ASP A 250 2.34 -5.55 -18.03
CA ASP A 250 1.72 -6.39 -19.05
C ASP A 250 2.39 -7.77 -19.05
N ARG A 251 1.60 -8.85 -19.08
CA ARG A 251 2.12 -10.22 -19.15
C ARG A 251 2.40 -10.60 -20.60
N GLY A 252 3.58 -11.16 -20.85
CA GLY A 252 3.98 -11.62 -22.17
C GLY A 252 5.49 -11.59 -22.43
N ASN A 253 5.90 -12.14 -23.58
CA ASN A 253 7.30 -12.13 -24.04
C ASN A 253 7.60 -10.97 -25.02
N GLU A 254 6.58 -10.25 -25.48
CA GLU A 254 6.78 -9.15 -26.42
C GLU A 254 7.60 -8.03 -25.76
N ALA A 255 8.54 -7.46 -26.54
CA ALA A 255 9.29 -6.30 -26.11
C ALA A 255 8.30 -5.22 -25.67
N PRO A 256 8.56 -4.53 -24.54
CA PRO A 256 7.58 -3.64 -23.94
C PRO A 256 7.09 -2.63 -24.99
N LEU A 257 5.81 -2.70 -25.35
CA LEU A 257 5.07 -1.47 -25.57
C LEU A 257 5.17 -0.78 -24.23
N ILE A 258 6.12 0.14 -24.08
CA ILE A 258 6.28 0.91 -22.85
C ILE A 258 4.90 1.51 -22.61
N SER A 259 4.15 0.91 -21.69
CA SER A 259 2.84 1.35 -21.24
C SER A 259 3.09 2.66 -20.53
N SER A 260 3.29 3.69 -21.34
CA SER A 260 3.73 4.96 -20.86
C SER A 260 2.50 5.56 -20.21
N ILE A 261 2.65 5.95 -18.93
CA ILE A 261 1.79 6.99 -18.39
C ILE A 261 1.79 8.23 -19.31
N SER A 262 2.77 8.38 -20.20
CA SER A 262 2.78 9.40 -21.26
C SER A 262 1.59 9.30 -22.23
N ASP A 263 1.06 8.11 -22.51
CA ASP A 263 -0.21 7.93 -23.26
C ASP A 263 -1.44 8.36 -22.43
N LEU A 264 -1.24 8.64 -21.14
CA LEU A 264 -2.25 9.06 -20.16
C LEU A 264 -2.05 10.52 -19.70
N GLN A 265 -1.09 11.26 -20.27
CA GLN A 265 -0.85 12.69 -20.01
C GLN A 265 -1.91 13.63 -20.62
N GLY A 266 -2.93 13.08 -21.29
CA GLY A 266 -3.86 13.84 -22.12
C GLY A 266 -4.85 14.76 -21.40
N SER A 267 -4.92 14.78 -20.07
CA SER A 267 -5.86 15.67 -19.36
C SER A 267 -5.18 16.46 -18.25
N THR A 268 -5.25 17.79 -18.36
CA THR A 268 -4.89 18.73 -17.29
C THR A 268 -5.76 18.55 -16.03
N ASP A 269 -6.98 18.02 -16.18
CA ASP A 269 -7.90 17.79 -15.07
C ASP A 269 -8.12 16.30 -14.78
N ARG A 270 -7.27 15.76 -13.89
CA ARG A 270 -7.32 14.36 -13.44
C ARG A 270 -8.57 14.00 -12.63
N LEU A 271 -9.33 14.97 -12.12
CA LEU A 271 -10.54 14.71 -11.33
C LEU A 271 -11.75 14.43 -12.23
N SER A 272 -11.86 15.17 -13.36
CA SER A 272 -13.04 15.13 -14.23
C SER A 272 -13.53 13.73 -14.60
N PRO A 273 -12.68 12.73 -14.87
CA PRO A 273 -13.17 11.40 -15.24
C PRO A 273 -13.93 10.72 -14.10
N PHE A 274 -13.59 11.03 -12.84
CA PHE A 274 -14.20 10.44 -11.64
C PHE A 274 -15.50 11.12 -11.20
N LEU A 275 -15.74 12.36 -11.62
CA LEU A 275 -16.96 13.10 -11.28
C LEU A 275 -18.21 12.42 -11.85
N GLY A 276 -19.33 12.53 -11.15
CA GLY A 276 -20.62 11.96 -11.52
C GLY A 276 -21.06 10.80 -10.61
N ARG A 277 -22.10 10.10 -11.05
CA ARG A 277 -22.70 8.97 -10.33
C ARG A 277 -22.17 7.65 -10.87
N TRP A 278 -21.75 6.79 -9.96
CA TRP A 278 -21.22 5.46 -10.24
C TRP A 278 -22.07 4.44 -9.50
N GLU A 279 -22.51 3.40 -10.19
CA GLU A 279 -23.32 2.32 -9.62
C GLU A 279 -22.66 0.97 -9.86
N GLY A 280 -22.75 0.06 -8.90
CA GLY A 280 -22.04 -1.20 -9.01
C GLY A 280 -22.30 -2.17 -7.87
N HIS A 281 -21.37 -3.11 -7.75
CA HIS A 281 -21.39 -4.14 -6.70
C HIS A 281 -20.06 -4.15 -5.96
N SER A 282 -20.13 -4.49 -4.68
CA SER A 282 -18.96 -4.68 -3.82
C SER A 282 -18.99 -6.03 -3.14
N VAL A 283 -17.79 -6.59 -2.95
CA VAL A 283 -17.56 -7.84 -2.20
C VAL A 283 -16.49 -7.56 -1.16
N THR A 284 -16.81 -7.79 0.10
CA THR A 284 -15.86 -7.69 1.21
C THR A 284 -15.44 -9.09 1.65
N ARG A 285 -14.13 -9.31 1.69
CA ARG A 285 -13.50 -10.53 2.20
C ARG A 285 -12.64 -10.26 3.40
N ARG A 286 -12.69 -11.15 4.39
CA ARG A 286 -11.78 -11.12 5.54
C ARG A 286 -10.35 -11.34 5.08
N SER A 287 -9.40 -10.62 5.67
CA SER A 287 -7.97 -10.85 5.45
C SER A 287 -7.55 -12.25 5.93
N GLY A 288 -6.59 -12.85 5.24
CA GLY A 288 -6.14 -14.22 5.45
C GLY A 288 -6.43 -15.09 4.23
N VAL A 289 -5.69 -16.19 4.09
CA VAL A 289 -5.72 -17.04 2.89
C VAL A 289 -7.09 -17.69 2.64
N TYR A 290 -7.83 -18.03 3.70
CA TYR A 290 -9.19 -18.55 3.59
C TYR A 290 -10.15 -17.55 2.92
N GLY A 291 -9.98 -16.25 3.19
CA GLY A 291 -10.66 -15.19 2.43
C GLY A 291 -12.19 -15.23 2.51
N ALA A 292 -12.76 -15.54 3.68
CA ALA A 292 -14.20 -15.63 3.89
C ALA A 292 -14.93 -14.36 3.38
N THR A 293 -15.95 -14.53 2.55
CA THR A 293 -16.83 -13.41 2.16
C THR A 293 -17.67 -13.02 3.38
N ILE A 294 -17.52 -11.78 3.82
CA ILE A 294 -18.22 -11.25 5.00
C ILE A 294 -19.38 -10.33 4.64
N ALA A 295 -19.34 -9.70 3.46
CA ALA A 295 -20.43 -8.88 2.96
C ALA A 295 -20.42 -8.81 1.43
N GLU A 296 -21.60 -8.65 0.86
CA GLU A 296 -21.82 -8.25 -0.52
C GLU A 296 -22.84 -7.09 -0.49
N ALA A 297 -22.68 -6.11 -1.36
CA ALA A 297 -23.59 -4.95 -1.39
C ALA A 297 -23.64 -4.27 -2.75
N ASP A 298 -24.83 -3.81 -3.13
CA ASP A 298 -25.02 -2.88 -4.24
C ASP A 298 -24.55 -1.48 -3.80
N THR A 299 -23.76 -0.80 -4.64
CA THR A 299 -23.12 0.47 -4.31
C THR A 299 -23.55 1.59 -5.24
N VAL A 300 -23.72 2.79 -4.68
CA VAL A 300 -23.91 4.02 -5.45
C VAL A 300 -22.94 5.07 -4.89
N ALA A 301 -21.94 5.46 -5.68
CA ALA A 301 -20.95 6.46 -5.33
C ALA A 301 -21.12 7.69 -6.21
N ILE A 302 -21.40 8.84 -5.61
CA ILE A 302 -21.59 10.12 -6.28
C ILE A 302 -20.41 11.02 -5.88
N LEU A 303 -19.75 11.62 -6.86
CA LEU A 303 -18.66 12.59 -6.65
C LEU A 303 -18.95 13.85 -7.47
N GLU A 304 -19.18 14.96 -6.79
CA GLU A 304 -19.61 16.21 -7.41
C GLU A 304 -18.82 17.40 -6.87
N ILE A 305 -18.82 18.49 -7.62
CA ILE A 305 -18.33 19.80 -7.19
C ILE A 305 -19.58 20.68 -7.06
N ASP A 306 -19.78 21.28 -5.88
CA ASP A 306 -20.92 22.18 -5.65
C ASP A 306 -20.69 23.56 -6.28
N ALA A 307 -21.69 24.45 -6.15
CA ALA A 307 -21.65 25.79 -6.74
C ALA A 307 -20.53 26.66 -6.15
N GLU A 308 -20.12 26.37 -4.92
CA GLU A 308 -19.04 27.02 -4.19
C GLU A 308 -17.65 26.44 -4.51
N GLY A 309 -17.58 25.39 -5.34
CA GLY A 309 -16.34 24.72 -5.72
C GLY A 309 -15.84 23.68 -4.71
N LYS A 310 -16.66 23.33 -3.70
CA LYS A 310 -16.35 22.28 -2.73
C LYS A 310 -16.66 20.92 -3.33
N LEU A 311 -15.81 19.93 -3.04
CA LEU A 311 -16.03 18.56 -3.46
C LEU A 311 -16.97 17.86 -2.47
N ILE A 312 -17.97 17.15 -2.98
CA ILE A 312 -18.91 16.34 -2.22
C ILE A 312 -18.82 14.90 -2.72
N GLN A 313 -18.64 13.96 -1.80
CA GLN A 313 -18.68 12.53 -2.07
C GLN A 313 -19.77 11.87 -1.23
N ASP A 314 -20.70 11.18 -1.88
CA ASP A 314 -21.74 10.37 -1.23
C ASP A 314 -21.53 8.91 -1.64
N ILE A 315 -21.36 8.01 -0.68
CA ILE A 315 -21.25 6.56 -0.91
C ILE A 315 -22.39 5.88 -0.19
N ASN A 316 -23.26 5.25 -0.97
CA ASN A 316 -24.32 4.37 -0.50
C ASN A 316 -23.93 2.92 -0.71
N SER A 317 -24.19 2.09 0.29
CA SER A 317 -23.99 0.63 0.22
C SER A 317 -25.21 -0.06 0.80
N THR A 318 -25.89 -0.86 -0.01
CA THR A 318 -27.08 -1.63 0.37
C THR A 318 -26.70 -3.09 0.45
N SER A 319 -26.67 -3.64 1.67
CA SER A 319 -26.20 -5.02 1.89
C SER A 319 -27.15 -6.03 1.27
N LYS A 320 -26.61 -6.97 0.49
CA LYS A 320 -27.37 -8.03 -0.16
C LYS A 320 -27.99 -8.96 0.88
N GLY A 321 -29.30 -9.21 0.74
CA GLY A 321 -30.06 -10.04 1.69
C GLY A 321 -30.50 -9.31 2.98
N SER A 322 -30.23 -8.01 3.07
CA SER A 322 -30.67 -7.13 4.15
C SER A 322 -31.33 -5.88 3.57
N THR A 323 -32.18 -5.21 4.34
CA THR A 323 -32.68 -3.86 4.00
C THR A 323 -31.74 -2.77 4.52
N ALA A 324 -30.64 -3.14 5.19
CA ALA A 324 -29.68 -2.20 5.75
C ALA A 324 -28.91 -1.48 4.64
N THR A 325 -29.07 -0.15 4.61
CA THR A 325 -28.33 0.75 3.72
C THR A 325 -27.49 1.68 4.58
N SER A 326 -26.18 1.74 4.31
CA SER A 326 -25.29 2.74 4.90
C SER A 326 -25.04 3.85 3.90
N ASN A 327 -25.19 5.10 4.33
CA ASN A 327 -24.78 6.29 3.58
C ASN A 327 -23.60 6.96 4.31
N VAL A 328 -22.55 7.26 3.56
CA VAL A 328 -21.42 8.06 4.03
C VAL A 328 -21.27 9.26 3.12
N ARG A 329 -21.41 10.45 3.70
CA ARG A 329 -21.21 11.71 3.00
C ARG A 329 -19.95 12.39 3.50
N TRP A 330 -19.05 12.73 2.59
CA TRP A 330 -17.87 13.54 2.86
C TRP A 330 -17.90 14.81 2.02
N THR A 331 -17.32 15.85 2.60
CA THR A 331 -17.06 17.10 1.90
C THR A 331 -15.59 17.43 2.02
N GLY A 332 -15.01 18.05 1.00
CA GLY A 332 -13.59 18.33 0.94
C GLY A 332 -13.26 19.46 -0.02
N SER A 333 -11.98 19.78 -0.07
CA SER A 333 -11.42 20.76 -1.00
C SER A 333 -10.38 20.10 -1.88
N ARG A 334 -10.15 20.68 -3.06
CA ARG A 334 -9.13 20.22 -3.99
C ARG A 334 -8.02 21.26 -4.09
N THR A 335 -6.78 20.80 -3.96
CA THR A 335 -5.58 21.56 -4.30
C THR A 335 -4.80 20.76 -5.34
N ASP A 336 -4.74 21.27 -6.57
CA ASP A 336 -4.13 20.60 -7.73
C ASP A 336 -4.66 19.17 -7.92
N ASN A 337 -3.83 18.15 -7.65
CA ASN A 337 -4.15 16.74 -7.79
C ASN A 337 -4.48 16.06 -6.45
N LEU A 338 -4.56 16.81 -5.36
CA LEU A 338 -4.88 16.29 -4.03
C LEU A 338 -6.27 16.77 -3.61
N VAL A 339 -7.13 15.83 -3.26
CA VAL A 339 -8.40 16.09 -2.60
C VAL A 339 -8.25 15.79 -1.12
N THR A 340 -8.58 16.76 -0.26
CA THR A 340 -8.58 16.60 1.19
C THR A 340 -10.00 16.74 1.72
N PHE A 341 -10.51 15.67 2.32
CA PHE A 341 -11.81 15.64 2.95
C PHE A 341 -11.73 16.12 4.41
N ASP A 342 -12.77 16.82 4.86
CA ASP A 342 -12.86 17.41 6.20
C ASP A 342 -12.76 16.34 7.33
N GLY A 343 -13.02 15.07 6.99
CA GLY A 343 -12.87 13.90 7.87
C GLY A 343 -11.44 13.41 8.07
N GLY A 344 -10.43 14.02 7.45
CA GLY A 344 -9.03 13.61 7.52
C GLY A 344 -8.69 12.42 6.62
N TYR A 345 -9.31 12.38 5.43
CA TYR A 345 -9.02 11.44 4.37
C TYR A 345 -8.55 12.21 3.13
N ASP A 346 -7.51 11.72 2.48
CA ASP A 346 -6.92 12.30 1.30
C ASP A 346 -7.04 11.36 0.12
N MET A 347 -7.31 11.91 -1.06
CA MET A 347 -7.34 11.21 -2.33
C MET A 347 -6.40 11.91 -3.30
N THR A 348 -5.32 11.22 -3.66
CA THR A 348 -4.30 11.70 -4.60
C THR A 348 -4.62 11.18 -6.01
N LEU A 349 -4.83 12.12 -6.94
CA LEU A 349 -5.19 11.87 -8.33
C LEU A 349 -3.94 11.64 -9.17
N LEU A 350 -3.70 10.38 -9.53
CA LEU A 350 -2.56 9.96 -10.32
C LEU A 350 -2.91 9.98 -11.83
N PRO A 351 -1.90 10.05 -12.71
CA PRO A 351 -2.12 9.83 -14.13
C PRO A 351 -2.75 8.46 -14.40
N GLY A 352 -3.42 8.30 -15.54
CA GLY A 352 -3.93 7.00 -15.97
C GLY A 352 -5.33 6.62 -15.51
N GLY A 353 -6.12 7.60 -15.05
CA GLY A 353 -7.41 7.31 -14.44
C GLY A 353 -7.24 6.53 -13.14
N ILE A 354 -6.18 6.82 -12.39
CA ILE A 354 -5.88 6.17 -11.12
C ILE A 354 -6.03 7.21 -10.00
N TYR A 355 -6.61 6.82 -8.88
CA TYR A 355 -6.43 7.55 -7.64
C TYR A 355 -6.05 6.60 -6.51
N MET A 356 -5.35 7.14 -5.53
CA MET A 356 -4.98 6.43 -4.30
C MET A 356 -5.48 7.23 -3.11
N GLY A 357 -6.20 6.56 -2.21
CA GLY A 357 -6.85 7.18 -1.05
C GLY A 357 -6.29 6.64 0.27
N CYS A 358 -6.10 7.52 1.25
CA CYS A 358 -5.64 7.14 2.59
C CYS A 358 -5.93 8.24 3.61
N PRO A 359 -5.92 7.95 4.93
CA PRO A 359 -6.03 8.99 5.94
C PRO A 359 -4.83 9.94 5.88
N SER A 360 -5.07 11.23 6.11
CA SER A 360 -4.00 12.24 6.14
C SER A 360 -2.93 11.95 7.20
N ASP A 361 -3.33 11.29 8.29
CA ASP A 361 -2.47 10.91 9.40
C ASP A 361 -3.07 9.71 10.15
N VAL A 362 -2.54 8.52 9.89
CA VAL A 362 -3.00 7.26 10.51
C VAL A 362 -2.77 7.26 12.03
N SER A 363 -1.77 7.99 12.55
CA SER A 363 -1.54 8.04 14.00
C SER A 363 -2.72 8.65 14.74
N LYS A 364 -3.46 9.58 14.11
CA LYS A 364 -4.69 10.15 14.69
C LYS A 364 -5.81 9.13 14.76
N ASN A 365 -5.97 8.26 13.75
CA ASN A 365 -6.95 7.18 13.79
C ASN A 365 -6.64 6.20 14.93
N VAL A 366 -5.38 5.74 15.01
CA VAL A 366 -4.90 4.84 16.07
C VAL A 366 -5.10 5.46 17.46
N ALA A 367 -4.68 6.72 17.64
CA ALA A 367 -4.83 7.42 18.92
C ALA A 367 -6.31 7.61 19.35
N LYS A 368 -7.22 7.70 18.39
CA LYS A 368 -8.68 7.78 18.62
C LYS A 368 -9.37 6.41 18.66
N SER A 369 -8.62 5.31 18.59
CA SER A 369 -9.17 3.95 18.49
C SER A 369 -10.14 3.77 17.31
N GLN A 370 -9.87 4.45 16.19
CA GLN A 370 -10.68 4.41 14.98
C GLN A 370 -10.05 3.51 13.94
N SER A 371 -10.90 2.71 13.27
CA SER A 371 -10.50 2.01 12.05
C SER A 371 -10.18 3.00 10.93
N PHE A 372 -9.42 2.55 9.95
CA PHE A 372 -9.10 3.33 8.76
C PHE A 372 -8.97 2.43 7.53
N HIS A 373 -8.83 3.01 6.34
CA HIS A 373 -8.66 2.23 5.13
C HIS A 373 -7.72 2.93 4.15
N LEU A 374 -7.14 2.13 3.26
CA LEU A 374 -6.39 2.58 2.10
C LEU A 374 -7.15 2.16 0.84
N GLU A 375 -7.07 2.94 -0.22
CA GLU A 375 -7.87 2.72 -1.42
C GLU A 375 -7.03 2.86 -2.68
N LEU A 376 -7.27 1.95 -3.63
CA LEU A 376 -6.81 2.07 -5.01
C LEU A 376 -8.04 2.10 -5.91
N CYS A 377 -8.12 3.06 -6.81
CA CYS A 377 -9.09 3.07 -7.90
C CYS A 377 -8.38 3.11 -9.24
N TRP A 378 -8.95 2.42 -10.22
CA TRP A 378 -8.53 2.47 -11.61
C TRP A 378 -9.72 2.49 -12.57
N LEU A 379 -9.76 3.49 -13.44
CA LEU A 379 -10.67 3.56 -14.57
C LEU A 379 -10.17 2.62 -15.68
N GLU A 380 -10.92 1.56 -15.96
CA GLU A 380 -10.67 0.70 -17.12
C GLU A 380 -11.04 1.43 -18.43
N SER A 381 -12.08 2.25 -18.34
CA SER A 381 -12.65 3.07 -19.42
C SER A 381 -13.37 4.28 -18.80
N PRO A 382 -13.74 5.31 -19.58
CA PRO A 382 -14.41 6.50 -19.04
C PRO A 382 -15.72 6.21 -18.28
N ASP A 383 -16.36 5.07 -18.57
CA ASP A 383 -17.63 4.62 -18.00
C ASP A 383 -17.48 3.46 -17.01
N ARG A 384 -16.28 2.89 -16.80
CA ARG A 384 -16.10 1.72 -15.92
C ARG A 384 -14.86 1.83 -15.06
N ARG A 385 -15.01 1.48 -13.78
CA ARG A 385 -13.90 1.49 -12.83
C ARG A 385 -13.92 0.31 -11.88
N GLN A 386 -12.72 0.01 -11.40
CA GLN A 386 -12.49 -0.93 -10.32
C GLN A 386 -11.93 -0.18 -9.11
N ARG A 387 -12.36 -0.55 -7.90
CA ARG A 387 -11.75 -0.04 -6.66
C ARG A 387 -11.38 -1.20 -5.75
N LEU A 388 -10.29 -1.04 -5.01
CA LEU A 388 -9.85 -1.98 -3.99
C LEU A 388 -9.54 -1.22 -2.72
N VAL A 389 -10.34 -1.47 -1.69
CA VAL A 389 -10.24 -0.85 -0.37
C VAL A 389 -9.67 -1.86 0.62
N ARG A 390 -8.59 -1.50 1.28
CA ARG A 390 -7.93 -2.28 2.34
C ARG A 390 -8.27 -1.69 3.69
N THR A 391 -8.98 -2.43 4.54
CA THR A 391 -9.47 -1.94 5.83
C THR A 391 -8.58 -2.42 6.98
N TYR A 392 -8.26 -1.49 7.87
CA TYR A 392 -7.44 -1.68 9.06
C TYR A 392 -8.25 -1.43 10.33
N ASP A 393 -8.00 -2.25 11.34
CA ASP A 393 -8.46 -1.94 12.69
C ASP A 393 -7.66 -0.79 13.32
N TRP A 394 -8.00 -0.45 14.55
CA TRP A 394 -7.35 0.62 15.30
C TRP A 394 -5.91 0.29 15.77
N HIS A 395 -5.45 -0.96 15.62
CA HIS A 395 -4.05 -1.35 15.84
C HIS A 395 -3.21 -1.29 14.55
N GLY A 396 -3.82 -0.97 13.42
CA GLY A 396 -3.15 -1.01 12.12
C GLY A 396 -2.98 -2.43 11.58
N LEU A 397 -3.80 -3.39 12.03
CA LEU A 397 -3.90 -4.72 11.43
C LEU A 397 -4.94 -4.72 10.33
N ALA A 398 -4.59 -5.25 9.16
CA ALA A 398 -5.54 -5.35 8.06
C ALA A 398 -6.57 -6.46 8.35
N VAL A 399 -7.84 -6.10 8.46
CA VAL A 399 -8.93 -7.01 8.84
C VAL A 399 -9.75 -7.51 7.66
N SER A 400 -9.84 -6.71 6.59
CA SER A 400 -10.57 -7.08 5.38
C SER A 400 -10.07 -6.33 4.15
N SER A 401 -10.56 -6.76 3.00
CA SER A 401 -10.47 -6.01 1.75
C SER A 401 -11.83 -5.99 1.10
N THR A 402 -12.15 -4.92 0.38
CA THR A 402 -13.39 -4.77 -0.38
C THR A 402 -13.06 -4.43 -1.82
N TYR A 403 -13.49 -5.29 -2.74
CA TYR A 403 -13.42 -5.03 -4.17
C TYR A 403 -14.72 -4.38 -4.63
N PHE A 404 -14.62 -3.42 -5.55
CA PHE A 404 -15.74 -2.77 -6.22
C PHE A 404 -15.56 -2.85 -7.73
N TYR A 405 -16.67 -3.09 -8.42
CA TYR A 405 -16.80 -2.86 -9.85
C TYR A 405 -17.99 -1.94 -10.09
N GLU A 406 -17.76 -0.80 -10.72
CA GLU A 406 -18.75 0.27 -10.86
C GLU A 406 -18.79 0.80 -12.30
N VAL A 407 -19.99 1.17 -12.74
CA VAL A 407 -20.29 1.76 -14.04
C VAL A 407 -20.86 3.17 -13.84
N LYS A 408 -20.43 4.10 -14.68
CA LYS A 408 -20.89 5.49 -14.66
C LYS A 408 -22.30 5.60 -15.28
N VAL A 409 -23.18 6.35 -14.63
CA VAL A 409 -24.58 6.56 -15.04
C VAL A 409 -24.76 7.88 -15.78
#